data_AF-A0A1F6HB67-F1
#
_entry.id   AF-A0A1F6HB67-F1
#
_cell.length_a   1.000
_cell.length_b   1.000
_cell.length_c   1.000
_cell.angle_alpha   90.00
_cell.angle_beta   90.00
_cell.angle_gamma   90.00
#
_symmetry.space_group_name_H-M   'P 1'
#
loop_
_entity.id
_entity.type
_entity.pdbx_description
1 polymer ?
#
loop_
_entity_poly.entity_id
_entity_poly.type
_entity_poly.pdbx_seq_one_letter_code
_entity_poly.pdbx_strand_id
1 'polypeptide(L)'
;MTCKHKAQSLNKEYIVKEIKSFFKKTGRIPLKREFYSYSAARNHFTNWSNAIKAAGFEPNTVTFAKKWIANDGHECDSLSEKIIDDWLYARAVEHKRSVVYPSNHKLTVDFLIGDYWVEFFGLYKQHKRYDRLRKEKLKIAKANKIALIGIYPKDLFPINKLDKVLARIQPTHSTGKLHPES
;
A
#
# COMPACT_ATOMS: atom_id res chain seq x y z
N MET A 1 35.76 -6.20 -32.37
CA MET A 1 35.63 -5.41 -31.12
C MET A 1 34.36 -5.84 -30.41
N THR A 2 34.50 -6.66 -29.37
CA THR A 2 33.37 -7.22 -28.62
C THR A 2 32.79 -6.19 -27.66
N CYS A 3 31.55 -5.78 -27.89
CA CYS A 3 30.78 -4.93 -26.99
C CYS A 3 30.47 -5.73 -25.71
N LYS A 4 31.38 -5.67 -24.72
CA LYS A 4 31.14 -6.26 -23.39
C LYS A 4 29.97 -5.52 -22.76
N HIS A 5 28.83 -6.19 -22.64
CA HIS A 5 27.62 -5.66 -22.03
C HIS A 5 27.94 -5.07 -20.63
N LYS A 6 27.81 -3.74 -20.50
CA LYS A 6 27.95 -2.97 -19.25
C LYS A 6 27.08 -3.47 -18.07
N ALA A 7 26.18 -4.43 -18.30
CA ALA A 7 25.30 -5.03 -17.31
C ALA A 7 25.97 -6.07 -16.38
N GLN A 8 27.18 -6.53 -16.69
CA GLN A 8 27.90 -7.57 -15.91
C GLN A 8 29.04 -7.05 -15.02
N SER A 9 29.25 -5.73 -14.94
CA SER A 9 30.37 -5.12 -14.20
C SER A 9 29.92 -4.14 -13.11
N LEU A 10 28.78 -4.38 -12.46
CA LEU A 10 28.46 -3.66 -11.22
C LEU A 10 29.01 -4.48 -10.05
N ASN A 11 29.98 -3.94 -9.33
CA ASN A 11 30.52 -4.60 -8.15
C ASN A 11 29.51 -4.60 -7.00
N LYS A 12 29.67 -5.55 -6.07
CA LYS A 12 28.77 -5.71 -4.90
C LYS A 12 28.68 -4.42 -4.08
N GLU A 13 29.79 -3.69 -4.00
CA GLU A 13 29.92 -2.44 -3.25
C GLU A 13 29.07 -1.32 -3.88
N TYR A 14 29.03 -1.22 -5.21
CA TYR A 14 28.20 -0.25 -5.91
C TYR A 14 26.72 -0.52 -5.65
N ILE A 15 26.29 -1.79 -5.71
CA ILE A 15 24.89 -2.16 -5.45
C ILE A 15 24.49 -1.76 -4.02
N VAL A 16 25.34 -2.07 -3.02
CA VAL A 16 25.10 -1.66 -1.63
C VAL A 16 25.06 -0.14 -1.48
N LYS A 17 25.98 0.57 -2.14
CA LYS A 17 26.02 2.04 -2.13
C LYS A 17 24.77 2.65 -2.77
N GLU A 18 24.28 2.08 -3.86
CA GLU A 18 23.06 2.52 -4.55
C GLU A 18 21.83 2.33 -3.65
N ILE A 19 21.71 1.19 -2.96
CA ILE A 19 20.63 0.94 -1.98
C ILE A 19 20.67 1.97 -0.85
N LYS A 20 21.85 2.20 -0.25
CA LYS A 20 22.02 3.19 0.83
C LYS A 20 21.73 4.62 0.36
N SER A 21 22.15 4.98 -0.85
CA SER A 21 21.88 6.29 -1.46
C SER A 21 20.37 6.50 -1.70
N PHE A 22 19.69 5.48 -2.20
CA PHE A 22 18.24 5.50 -2.37
C PHE A 22 17.53 5.69 -1.02
N PHE A 23 17.95 4.94 0.01
CA PHE A 23 17.40 5.09 1.36
C PHE A 23 17.63 6.49 1.91
N LYS A 24 18.84 7.04 1.80
CA LYS A 24 19.15 8.41 2.24
C LYS A 24 18.29 9.46 1.55
N LYS A 25 17.95 9.26 0.28
CA LYS A 25 17.14 10.20 -0.51
C LYS A 25 15.64 10.09 -0.21
N THR A 26 15.14 8.90 0.07
CA THR A 26 13.68 8.61 0.09
C THR A 26 13.15 8.17 1.45
N GLY A 27 14.02 7.82 2.39
CA GLY A 27 13.67 7.25 3.69
C GLY A 27 13.18 5.80 3.63
N ARG A 28 13.24 5.13 2.47
CA ARG A 28 12.74 3.76 2.29
C ARG A 28 13.65 2.92 1.41
N ILE A 29 13.44 1.60 1.44
CA ILE A 29 14.11 0.65 0.55
C ILE A 29 13.46 0.70 -0.84
N PRO A 30 14.25 0.64 -1.93
CA PRO A 30 13.69 0.62 -3.29
C PRO A 30 12.90 -0.66 -3.54
N LEU A 31 11.80 -0.56 -4.30
CA LEU A 31 11.09 -1.75 -4.79
C LEU A 31 11.88 -2.43 -5.90
N LYS A 32 11.67 -3.75 -6.09
CA LYS A 32 12.35 -4.56 -7.12
C LYS A 32 12.31 -3.92 -8.52
N ARG A 33 11.19 -3.28 -8.86
CA ARG A 33 10.97 -2.65 -10.18
C ARG A 33 11.44 -1.20 -10.28
N GLU A 34 11.89 -0.59 -9.18
CA GLU A 34 12.45 0.77 -9.14
C GLU A 34 13.98 0.76 -9.13
N PHE A 35 14.58 -0.38 -8.83
CA PHE A 35 16.03 -0.52 -8.71
C PHE A 35 16.62 -0.97 -10.05
N TYR A 36 17.28 -0.04 -10.75
CA TYR A 36 17.86 -0.29 -12.08
C TYR A 36 18.80 -1.51 -12.06
N SER A 37 19.58 -1.65 -11.00
CA SER A 37 20.54 -2.73 -10.79
C SER A 37 19.93 -4.00 -10.16
N TYR A 38 18.60 -4.19 -10.20
CA TYR A 38 17.93 -5.34 -9.54
C TYR A 38 18.48 -6.69 -10.00
N SER A 39 18.66 -6.89 -11.30
CA SER A 39 19.18 -8.15 -11.84
C SER A 39 20.62 -8.40 -11.38
N ALA A 40 21.46 -7.35 -11.34
CA ALA A 40 22.82 -7.45 -10.82
C ALA A 40 22.82 -7.75 -9.31
N ALA A 41 21.97 -7.08 -8.53
CA ALA A 41 21.80 -7.34 -7.10
C ALA A 41 21.37 -8.79 -6.83
N ARG A 42 20.40 -9.31 -7.58
CA ARG A 42 19.99 -10.72 -7.48
C ARG A 42 21.14 -11.67 -7.81
N ASN A 43 21.89 -11.41 -8.88
CA ASN A 43 22.98 -12.31 -9.29
C ASN A 43 24.15 -12.31 -8.30
N HIS A 44 24.52 -11.14 -7.76
CA HIS A 44 25.66 -11.03 -6.84
C HIS A 44 25.35 -11.47 -5.40
N PHE A 45 24.10 -11.34 -4.96
CA PHE A 45 23.67 -11.65 -3.58
C PHE A 45 22.72 -12.86 -3.51
N THR A 46 22.56 -13.61 -4.60
CA THR A 46 21.61 -14.75 -4.78
C THR A 46 20.14 -14.30 -4.86
N ASN A 47 19.72 -13.36 -4.03
CA ASN A 47 18.40 -12.77 -4.04
C ASN A 47 18.42 -11.30 -3.56
N TRP A 48 17.32 -10.60 -3.81
CA TRP A 48 17.17 -9.19 -3.43
C TRP A 48 17.25 -8.97 -1.92
N SER A 49 16.66 -9.86 -1.12
CA SER A 49 16.63 -9.74 0.34
C SER A 49 18.04 -9.74 0.93
N ASN A 50 18.94 -10.57 0.40
CA ASN A 50 20.34 -10.62 0.79
C ASN A 50 21.09 -9.33 0.42
N ALA A 51 20.78 -8.72 -0.74
CA ALA A 51 21.37 -7.42 -1.11
C ALA A 51 20.94 -6.31 -0.14
N ILE A 52 19.67 -6.32 0.31
CA ILE A 52 19.16 -5.37 1.32
C ILE A 52 19.83 -5.60 2.69
N LYS A 53 19.96 -6.86 3.13
CA LYS A 53 20.69 -7.22 4.36
C LYS A 53 22.15 -6.77 4.31
N ALA A 54 22.84 -6.99 3.17
CA ALA A 54 24.21 -6.53 2.97
C ALA A 54 24.35 -5.00 3.01
N ALA A 55 23.27 -4.27 2.70
CA ALA A 55 23.21 -2.83 2.86
C ALA A 55 22.91 -2.36 4.29
N GLY A 56 22.71 -3.28 5.24
CA GLY A 56 22.43 -2.99 6.65
C GLY A 56 20.97 -2.68 6.95
N PHE A 57 20.04 -3.14 6.10
CA PHE A 57 18.61 -2.92 6.27
C PHE A 57 17.86 -4.24 6.39
N GLU A 58 16.72 -4.20 7.05
CA GLU A 58 15.77 -5.32 7.04
C GLU A 58 15.08 -5.40 5.66
N PRO A 59 15.12 -6.55 4.97
CA PRO A 59 14.47 -6.71 3.69
C PRO A 59 12.97 -6.58 3.85
N ASN A 60 12.38 -5.73 3.00
CA ASN A 60 10.94 -5.63 2.82
C ASN A 60 10.40 -7.03 2.47
N THR A 61 9.79 -7.73 3.44
CA THR A 61 9.22 -9.09 3.31
C THR A 61 7.94 -9.12 2.47
N VAL A 62 7.78 -8.19 1.53
CA VAL A 62 6.55 -7.93 0.75
C VAL A 62 6.34 -9.00 -0.33
N THR A 63 6.87 -10.19 -0.13
CA THR A 63 6.48 -11.37 -0.89
C THR A 63 6.23 -12.50 0.12
N PHE A 64 4.96 -12.61 0.56
CA PHE A 64 4.29 -13.82 1.05
C PHE A 64 4.22 -14.21 2.55
N ALA A 65 4.69 -13.44 3.54
CA ALA A 65 4.77 -14.00 4.92
C ALA A 65 3.78 -13.47 5.98
N LYS A 66 3.27 -12.23 5.87
CA LYS A 66 2.29 -11.71 6.85
C LYS A 66 1.07 -11.16 6.13
N LYS A 67 0.06 -12.01 5.98
CA LYS A 67 -1.32 -11.53 5.87
C LYS A 67 -1.68 -10.96 7.23
N TRP A 68 -2.04 -9.69 7.27
CA TRP A 68 -2.55 -9.08 8.49
C TRP A 68 -4.02 -9.47 8.58
N ILE A 69 -4.47 -10.06 9.69
CA ILE A 69 -5.89 -10.39 9.87
C ILE A 69 -6.47 -9.32 10.78
N ALA A 70 -7.45 -8.55 10.28
CA ALA A 70 -8.16 -7.56 11.06
C ALA A 70 -9.10 -8.20 12.09
N ASN A 71 -9.61 -7.41 13.03
CA ASN A 71 -10.42 -7.91 14.14
C ASN A 71 -11.76 -8.54 13.71
N ASP A 72 -12.26 -8.21 12.52
CA ASP A 72 -13.46 -8.81 11.92
C ASP A 72 -13.16 -10.02 11.02
N GLY A 73 -11.88 -10.39 10.90
CA GLY A 73 -11.41 -11.52 10.10
C GLY A 73 -10.95 -11.16 8.68
N HIS A 74 -11.02 -9.90 8.25
CA HIS A 74 -10.54 -9.50 6.93
C HIS A 74 -9.01 -9.68 6.76
N GLU A 75 -8.58 -10.27 5.64
CA GLU A 75 -7.16 -10.45 5.31
C GLU A 75 -6.57 -9.19 4.65
N CYS A 76 -5.81 -8.36 5.34
CA CYS A 76 -5.18 -7.14 4.81
C CYS A 76 -3.77 -7.37 4.22
N ASP A 77 -3.47 -6.66 3.12
CA ASP A 77 -2.18 -6.71 2.42
C ASP A 77 -1.12 -5.83 3.11
N SER A 78 -1.55 -4.91 3.98
CA SER A 78 -0.66 -4.04 4.75
C SER A 78 -1.14 -3.81 6.19
N LEU A 79 -0.19 -3.45 7.07
CA LEU A 79 -0.52 -3.02 8.44
C LEU A 79 -1.42 -1.79 8.46
N SER A 80 -1.23 -0.86 7.51
CA SER A 80 -2.08 0.32 7.40
C SER A 80 -3.53 -0.04 7.07
N GLU A 81 -3.75 -0.99 6.17
CA GLU A 81 -5.09 -1.52 5.91
C GLU A 81 -5.69 -2.15 7.15
N LYS A 82 -4.94 -2.99 7.88
CA LYS A 82 -5.41 -3.55 9.16
C LYS A 82 -5.83 -2.46 10.15
N ILE A 83 -5.03 -1.40 10.30
CA ILE A 83 -5.35 -0.29 11.22
C ILE A 83 -6.64 0.44 10.80
N ILE A 84 -6.84 0.65 9.50
CA ILE A 84 -8.07 1.28 8.99
C ILE A 84 -9.28 0.35 9.22
N ASP A 85 -9.11 -0.93 8.91
CA ASP A 85 -10.13 -1.99 9.06
C ASP A 85 -10.57 -2.13 10.53
N ASP A 86 -9.62 -2.32 11.45
CA ASP A 86 -9.90 -2.38 12.89
C ASP A 86 -10.61 -1.11 13.40
N TRP A 87 -10.25 0.06 12.86
CA TRP A 87 -10.87 1.33 13.23
C TRP A 87 -12.34 1.39 12.79
N LEU A 88 -12.66 0.85 11.60
CA LEU A 88 -14.02 0.74 11.07
C LEU A 88 -14.83 -0.26 11.90
N TYR A 89 -14.26 -1.44 12.16
CA TYR A 89 -14.89 -2.49 12.95
C TYR A 89 -15.21 -2.02 14.38
N ALA A 90 -14.27 -1.34 15.05
CA ALA A 90 -14.48 -0.81 16.40
C ALA A 90 -15.61 0.22 16.50
N ARG A 91 -16.05 0.79 15.38
CA ARG A 91 -17.17 1.75 15.28
C ARG A 91 -18.43 1.14 14.65
N ALA A 92 -18.44 -0.19 14.46
CA ALA A 92 -19.52 -0.91 13.79
C ALA A 92 -19.84 -0.34 12.39
N VAL A 93 -18.83 0.15 11.68
CA VAL A 93 -18.98 0.65 10.30
C VAL A 93 -18.83 -0.53 9.35
N GLU A 94 -19.94 -0.90 8.70
CA GLU A 94 -19.94 -1.94 7.67
C GLU A 94 -19.08 -1.51 6.48
N HIS A 95 -18.18 -2.39 6.07
CA HIS A 95 -17.26 -2.12 4.97
C HIS A 95 -16.93 -3.39 4.19
N LYS A 96 -16.60 -3.23 2.90
CA LYS A 96 -16.15 -4.30 2.02
C LYS A 96 -14.74 -4.04 1.57
N ARG A 97 -13.98 -5.12 1.37
CA ARG A 97 -12.58 -5.09 0.95
C ARG A 97 -12.43 -5.37 -0.55
N SER A 98 -11.39 -4.80 -1.15
CA SER A 98 -10.89 -5.20 -2.48
C SER A 98 -11.94 -5.15 -3.62
N VAL A 99 -12.82 -4.15 -3.60
CA VAL A 99 -13.87 -3.97 -4.61
C VAL A 99 -13.28 -3.46 -5.93
N VAL A 100 -13.67 -4.06 -7.05
CA VAL A 100 -13.13 -3.75 -8.37
C VAL A 100 -13.65 -2.42 -8.92
N TYR A 101 -12.76 -1.56 -9.43
CA TYR A 101 -13.12 -0.30 -10.07
C TYR A 101 -13.94 -0.51 -11.37
N PRO A 102 -14.94 0.35 -11.65
CA PRO A 102 -15.63 0.34 -12.93
C PRO A 102 -14.66 0.58 -14.09
N SER A 103 -14.90 -0.07 -15.21
CA SER A 103 -14.12 0.07 -16.45
C SER A 103 -12.63 -0.33 -16.36
N ASN A 104 -12.15 -0.85 -15.22
CA ASN A 104 -10.82 -1.44 -15.10
C ASN A 104 -10.78 -2.57 -14.05
N HIS A 105 -10.99 -3.80 -14.53
CA HIS A 105 -11.03 -5.00 -13.68
C HIS A 105 -9.70 -5.39 -13.02
N LYS A 106 -8.60 -4.69 -13.34
CA LYS A 106 -7.28 -4.95 -12.74
C LYS A 106 -7.01 -4.08 -11.51
N LEU A 107 -7.89 -3.11 -11.22
CA LEU A 107 -7.74 -2.20 -10.10
C LEU A 107 -8.86 -2.44 -9.09
N THR A 108 -8.49 -2.55 -7.83
CA THR A 108 -9.41 -2.60 -6.69
C THR A 108 -9.24 -1.35 -5.83
N VAL A 109 -10.29 -0.97 -5.12
CA VAL A 109 -10.23 -0.05 -3.98
C VAL A 109 -10.02 -0.85 -2.70
N ASP A 110 -9.34 -0.25 -1.73
CA ASP A 110 -9.01 -0.93 -0.47
C ASP A 110 -10.27 -1.20 0.37
N PHE A 111 -11.15 -0.19 0.48
CA PHE A 111 -12.41 -0.27 1.22
C PHE A 111 -13.58 0.36 0.44
N LEU A 112 -14.76 -0.24 0.54
CA LEU A 112 -16.04 0.34 0.15
C LEU A 112 -16.93 0.44 1.40
N ILE A 113 -17.38 1.66 1.72
CA ILE A 113 -18.16 1.97 2.93
C ILE A 113 -19.41 2.71 2.50
N GLY A 114 -20.56 2.02 2.46
CA GLY A 114 -21.74 2.53 1.75
C GLY A 114 -21.39 2.88 0.30
N ASP A 115 -21.61 4.13 -0.09
CA ASP A 115 -21.27 4.66 -1.42
C ASP A 115 -19.85 5.25 -1.52
N TYR A 116 -19.10 5.27 -0.41
CA TYR A 116 -17.76 5.87 -0.34
C TYR A 116 -16.68 4.84 -0.65
N TRP A 117 -15.88 5.16 -1.66
CA TRP A 117 -14.71 4.37 -2.05
C TRP A 117 -13.51 4.92 -1.31
N VAL A 118 -12.84 4.12 -0.48
CA VAL A 118 -11.76 4.61 0.40
C VAL A 118 -10.45 3.89 0.08
N GLU A 119 -9.42 4.68 -0.24
CA GLU A 119 -8.12 4.20 -0.73
C GLU A 119 -6.99 4.73 0.15
N PHE A 120 -6.06 3.86 0.54
CA PHE A 120 -4.85 4.20 1.27
C PHE A 120 -3.66 4.41 0.32
N PHE A 121 -3.28 5.67 0.12
CA PHE A 121 -2.16 6.07 -0.74
C PHE A 121 -0.80 6.02 -0.03
N GLY A 122 -0.38 4.83 0.41
CA GLY A 122 0.82 4.62 1.23
C GLY A 122 2.15 5.12 0.62
N LEU A 123 2.28 5.13 -0.71
CA LEU A 123 3.50 5.56 -1.43
C LEU A 123 3.36 6.91 -2.14
N TYR A 124 2.42 7.76 -1.70
CA TYR A 124 2.13 9.04 -2.33
C TYR A 124 3.40 9.91 -2.52
N LYS A 125 3.65 10.37 -3.75
CA LYS A 125 4.81 11.17 -4.18
C LYS A 125 6.18 10.50 -4.04
N GLN A 126 6.23 9.25 -3.59
CA GLN A 126 7.50 8.54 -3.40
C GLN A 126 7.83 7.60 -4.57
N HIS A 127 6.86 7.31 -5.45
CA HIS A 127 7.05 6.35 -6.54
C HIS A 127 6.25 6.73 -7.80
N LYS A 128 6.96 7.05 -8.89
CA LYS A 128 6.36 7.50 -10.17
C LYS A 128 5.28 6.56 -10.72
N ARG A 129 5.45 5.23 -10.62
CA ARG A 129 4.47 4.25 -11.09
C ARG A 129 3.24 4.20 -10.17
N TYR A 130 3.45 4.25 -8.86
CA TYR A 130 2.35 4.33 -7.90
C TYR A 130 1.53 5.60 -8.12
N ASP A 131 2.19 6.74 -8.36
CA ASP A 131 1.52 7.98 -8.72
C ASP A 131 0.72 7.87 -10.04
N ARG A 132 1.21 7.08 -11.01
CA ARG A 132 0.46 6.79 -12.24
C ARG A 132 -0.81 5.98 -11.94
N LEU A 133 -0.71 4.92 -11.15
CA LEU A 133 -1.88 4.10 -10.74
C LEU A 133 -2.89 4.94 -9.96
N ARG A 134 -2.42 5.77 -9.01
CA ARG A 134 -3.26 6.73 -8.29
C ARG A 134 -3.98 7.68 -9.26
N LYS A 135 -3.27 8.25 -10.24
CA LYS A 135 -3.88 9.13 -11.27
C LYS A 135 -4.94 8.39 -12.09
N GLU A 136 -4.72 7.12 -12.40
CA GLU A 136 -5.68 6.28 -13.12
C GLU A 136 -6.94 6.03 -12.27
N LYS A 137 -6.79 5.64 -11.01
CA LYS A 137 -7.91 5.49 -10.06
C LYS A 137 -8.72 6.79 -9.92
N LEU A 138 -8.06 7.94 -9.79
CA LEU A 138 -8.72 9.25 -9.73
C LEU A 138 -9.49 9.59 -11.02
N LYS A 139 -8.96 9.23 -12.18
CA LYS A 139 -9.64 9.43 -13.47
C LYS A 139 -10.89 8.56 -13.56
N ILE A 140 -10.79 7.28 -13.20
CA ILE A 140 -11.92 6.35 -13.17
C ILE A 140 -13.00 6.87 -12.21
N ALA A 141 -12.60 7.29 -11.01
CA ALA A 141 -13.54 7.82 -10.02
C ALA A 141 -14.28 9.05 -10.54
N LYS A 142 -13.56 9.99 -11.17
CA LYS A 142 -14.17 11.18 -11.78
C LYS A 142 -15.13 10.83 -12.92
N ALA A 143 -14.73 9.94 -13.82
CA ALA A 143 -15.54 9.54 -14.97
C ALA A 143 -16.85 8.83 -14.55
N ASN A 144 -16.80 8.06 -13.47
CA ASN A 144 -17.94 7.29 -12.96
C ASN A 144 -18.67 7.97 -11.79
N LYS A 145 -18.37 9.25 -11.48
CA LYS A 145 -18.96 10.01 -10.36
C LYS A 145 -18.85 9.30 -8.99
N ILE A 146 -17.76 8.57 -8.78
CA ILE A 146 -17.48 7.83 -7.54
C ILE A 146 -17.02 8.80 -6.45
N ALA A 147 -17.60 8.68 -5.25
CA ALA A 147 -17.19 9.38 -4.05
C ALA A 147 -15.91 8.77 -3.44
N LEU A 148 -14.76 9.05 -4.07
CA LEU A 148 -13.45 8.53 -3.65
C LEU A 148 -12.82 9.39 -2.54
N ILE A 149 -12.54 8.77 -1.39
CA ILE A 149 -11.81 9.33 -0.25
C ILE A 149 -10.40 8.73 -0.23
N GLY A 150 -9.38 9.59 -0.21
CA GLY A 150 -7.98 9.15 -0.09
C GLY A 150 -7.46 9.33 1.33
N ILE A 151 -6.98 8.25 1.95
CA ILE A 151 -6.22 8.25 3.20
C ILE A 151 -4.73 8.25 2.85
N TYR A 152 -3.93 9.06 3.56
CA TYR A 152 -2.49 9.15 3.36
C TYR A 152 -1.75 8.79 4.67
N PRO A 153 -0.44 8.47 4.62
CA PRO A 153 0.31 8.14 5.83
C PRO A 153 0.20 9.18 6.96
N LYS A 154 0.11 10.47 6.62
CA LYS A 154 -0.06 11.59 7.57
C LYS A 154 -1.40 11.61 8.32
N ASP A 155 -2.36 10.84 7.84
CA ASP A 155 -3.71 10.71 8.39
C ASP A 155 -3.79 9.52 9.38
N LEU A 156 -2.82 8.61 9.33
CA LEU A 156 -2.67 7.48 10.26
C LEU A 156 -1.57 7.72 11.29
N PHE A 157 -0.47 8.36 10.88
CA PHE A 157 0.75 8.50 11.68
C PHE A 157 1.24 9.95 11.78
N PRO A 158 1.89 10.33 12.90
CA PRO A 158 2.05 9.53 14.13
C PRO A 158 0.75 9.45 14.95
N ILE A 159 -0.18 10.37 14.71
CA ILE A 159 -1.49 10.42 15.37
C ILE A 159 -2.54 10.03 14.34
N ASN A 160 -3.38 9.06 14.71
CA ASN A 160 -4.51 8.62 13.89
C ASN A 160 -5.56 9.75 13.82
N LYS A 161 -5.97 10.12 12.60
CA LYS A 161 -6.93 11.18 12.28
C LYS A 161 -8.11 10.66 11.46
N LEU A 162 -8.35 9.35 11.47
CA LEU A 162 -9.42 8.72 10.68
C LEU A 162 -10.80 9.31 11.03
N ASP A 163 -11.05 9.66 12.30
CA ASP A 163 -12.31 10.34 12.69
C ASP A 163 -12.53 11.65 11.90
N LYS A 164 -11.46 12.37 11.53
CA LYS A 164 -11.57 13.61 10.73
C LYS A 164 -11.71 13.31 9.24
N VAL A 165 -10.97 12.33 8.73
CA VAL A 165 -10.97 11.99 7.28
C VAL A 165 -12.28 11.32 6.88
N LEU A 166 -12.80 10.47 7.76
CA LEU A 166 -14.00 9.66 7.54
C LEU A 166 -15.24 10.25 8.22
N ALA A 167 -15.17 11.47 8.75
CA ALA A 167 -16.28 12.17 9.41
C ALA A 167 -17.58 12.24 8.58
N ARG A 168 -17.46 12.13 7.25
CA ARG A 168 -18.60 12.20 6.31
C ARG A 168 -19.33 10.88 6.14
N ILE A 169 -18.73 9.77 6.57
CA ILE A 169 -19.36 8.46 6.55
C ILE A 169 -20.32 8.43 7.73
N GLN A 170 -21.62 8.50 7.45
CA GLN A 170 -22.61 8.27 8.49
C GLN A 170 -22.63 6.77 8.82
N PRO A 171 -22.63 6.38 10.11
CA PRO A 171 -22.93 5.01 10.48
C PRO A 171 -24.31 4.68 9.90
N THR A 172 -24.43 3.55 9.21
CA THR A 172 -25.74 3.00 8.89
C THR A 172 -26.39 2.64 10.22
N HIS A 173 -27.27 3.52 10.72
CA HIS A 173 -28.12 3.18 11.84
C HIS A 173 -28.95 1.96 11.43
N SER A 174 -28.59 0.80 11.99
CA SER A 174 -29.45 -0.37 12.03
C SER A 174 -30.65 0.02 12.89
N THR A 175 -31.74 0.42 12.24
CA THR A 175 -33.03 0.58 12.88
C THR A 175 -33.56 -0.79 13.29
N GLY A 176 -33.56 -1.05 14.61
CA GLY A 176 -34.54 -1.91 15.28
C GLY A 176 -34.21 -3.39 15.40
N LYS A 177 -34.03 -3.85 16.65
CA LYS A 177 -35.12 -4.43 17.44
C LYS A 177 -34.80 -4.35 18.93
N LEU A 178 -35.62 -3.59 19.64
CA LEU A 178 -35.87 -3.78 21.07
C LEU A 178 -36.31 -5.25 21.26
N HIS A 179 -35.57 -6.01 22.06
CA HIS A 179 -36.15 -7.17 22.71
C HIS A 179 -36.91 -6.66 23.94
N PRO A 180 -38.22 -6.91 24.06
CA PRO A 180 -38.91 -6.72 25.32
C PRO A 180 -38.41 -7.77 26.32
N GLU A 181 -38.34 -7.33 27.57
CA GLU A 181 -37.97 -8.13 28.73
C GLU A 181 -38.80 -9.42 28.84
N SER A 182 -38.17 -10.47 29.35
CA SER A 182 -38.80 -11.63 29.99
C SER A 182 -37.86 -12.15 31.05
#